data_AF-G4ZP89-F1
#
_entry.id   AF-G4ZP89-F1
#
_cell.length_a   1.000
_cell.length_b   1.000
_cell.length_c   1.000
_cell.angle_alpha   90.00
_cell.angle_beta   90.00
_cell.angle_gamma   90.00
#
_symmetry.space_group_name_H-M   'P 1'
#
loop_
_entity.id
_entity.type
_entity.pdbx_description
1 polymer ?
#
loop_
_entity_poly.entity_id
_entity_poly.type
_entity_poly.pdbx_seq_one_letter_code
_entity_poly.pdbx_strand_id
1 'polypeptide(L)' 'QTINQGIIHCIKRYVLSEKMLYALDQIGEGVEEPYKVDILTALMWCEDAWSKVTDSI' A
#
# COMPACT_ATOMS: atom_id res chain seq x y z
N GLN A 1 23.53 6.85 -0.91
CA GLN A 1 22.74 5.59 -0.89
C GLN A 1 21.59 5.59 0.11
N THR A 2 21.46 6.55 1.04
CA THR A 2 20.45 6.58 2.11
C THR A 2 19.05 7.07 1.68
N ILE A 3 18.97 8.03 0.75
CA ILE A 3 17.70 8.61 0.29
C ILE A 3 16.78 7.56 -0.34
N ASN A 4 17.31 6.73 -1.24
CA ASN A 4 16.53 5.68 -1.90
C ASN A 4 15.96 4.66 -0.90
N GLN A 5 16.70 4.34 0.17
CA GLN A 5 16.19 3.44 1.21
C GLN A 5 15.08 4.09 2.04
N GLY A 6 15.19 5.40 2.32
CA GLY A 6 14.13 6.17 2.96
C GLY A 6 12.84 6.19 2.13
N ILE A 7 12.96 6.43 0.81
CA ILE A 7 11.83 6.42 -0.14
C ILE A 7 11.16 5.04 -0.17
N ILE A 8 11.95 3.96 -0.34
CA ILE A 8 11.44 2.58 -0.34
C ILE A 8 10.72 2.26 0.98
N HIS A 9 11.24 2.72 2.12
CA HIS A 9 10.61 2.51 3.41
C HIS A 9 9.26 3.22 3.51
N CYS A 10 9.17 4.46 3.04
CA CYS A 10 7.91 5.22 3.02
C CYS A 10 6.85 4.54 2.14
N ILE A 11 7.23 4.10 0.94
CA ILE A 11 6.33 3.38 0.03
C ILE A 11 5.82 2.09 0.66
N LYS A 12 6.72 1.27 1.24
CA LYS A 12 6.34 0.02 1.92
C LYS A 12 5.34 0.25 3.05
N ARG A 13 5.56 1.30 3.85
CA ARG A 13 4.68 1.65 4.96
C ARG A 13 3.29 2.07 4.47
N TYR A 14 3.23 2.86 3.39
CA TYR A 14 1.97 3.29 2.80
C TYR A 14 1.16 2.10 2.28
N VAL A 15 1.76 1.28 1.40
CA VAL A 15 1.09 0.11 0.81
C VAL A 15 0.63 -0.89 1.88
N LEU A 16 1.42 -1.07 2.95
CA LEU A 16 1.01 -1.91 4.08
C LEU A 16 -0.22 -1.36 4.80
N SER A 17 -0.32 -0.04 4.95
CA SER A 17 -1.45 0.61 5.61
C SER A 17 -2.74 0.44 4.79
N GLU A 18 -2.67 0.67 3.47
CA GLU A 18 -3.79 0.43 2.56
C GLU A 18 -4.24 -1.04 2.61
N LYS A 19 -3.28 -1.98 2.59
CA LYS A 19 -3.59 -3.41 2.69
C LYS A 19 -4.30 -3.77 3.99
N MET A 20 -3.94 -3.15 5.11
CA MET A 20 -4.61 -3.38 6.40
C MET A 20 -6.02 -2.80 6.43
N LEU A 21 -6.22 -1.59 5.91
CA LEU A 21 -7.56 -0.98 5.82
C LEU A 21 -8.48 -1.79 4.93
N TYR A 22 -8.00 -2.21 3.77
CA TYR A 22 -8.72 -3.12 2.89
C TYR A 22 -9.08 -4.43 3.59
N ALA A 23 -8.13 -5.07 4.28
CA ALA A 23 -8.40 -6.33 4.96
C ALA A 23 -9.46 -6.20 6.06
N LEU A 24 -9.49 -5.09 6.81
CA LEU A 24 -10.51 -4.82 7.82
C LEU A 24 -11.92 -4.72 7.21
N ASP A 25 -12.03 -4.05 6.06
CA ASP A 25 -13.28 -3.94 5.31
C ASP A 25 -13.77 -5.32 4.83
N GLN A 26 -12.88 -6.10 4.22
CA GLN A 26 -13.20 -7.45 3.74
C GLN A 26 -13.58 -8.43 4.87
N ILE A 27 -12.98 -8.27 6.07
CA ILE A 27 -13.39 -9.02 7.27
C ILE A 27 -14.82 -8.65 7.68
N GLY A 28 -15.17 -7.36 7.61
CA GLY A 28 -16.53 -6.88 7.88
C GLY A 28 -17.58 -7.47 6.95
N GLU A 29 -17.21 -7.67 5.67
CA GLU A 29 -18.04 -8.28 4.64
C GLU A 29 -18.04 -9.83 4.66
N GLY A 30 -17.24 -10.46 5.54
CA GLY A 30 -17.21 -11.91 5.69
C GLY A 30 -16.47 -12.65 4.56
N VAL A 31 -15.54 -11.99 3.87
CA VAL A 31 -14.71 -12.59 2.81
C VAL A 31 -13.69 -13.56 3.41
N GLU A 32 -13.55 -14.74 2.80
CA GLU A 32 -12.69 -15.83 3.28
C GLU A 32 -11.19 -15.49 3.26
N GLU A 33 -10.74 -14.72 2.26
CA GLU A 33 -9.34 -14.33 2.08
C GLU A 33 -9.16 -12.79 2.14
N PRO A 34 -9.32 -12.15 3.31
CA PRO A 34 -9.38 -10.68 3.42
C PRO A 34 -8.05 -9.98 3.08
N TYR A 35 -6.94 -10.70 3.07
CA TYR A 35 -5.61 -10.16 2.74
C TYR A 35 -5.26 -10.28 1.25
N LYS A 36 -6.10 -10.94 0.46
CA LYS A 36 -5.87 -11.16 -0.95
C LYS A 36 -6.31 -9.92 -1.71
N VAL A 37 -5.35 -9.35 -2.43
CA VAL A 37 -5.53 -8.14 -3.23
C VAL A 37 -5.13 -8.51 -4.65
N ASP A 38 -5.92 -8.08 -5.62
CA ASP A 38 -5.59 -8.28 -7.03
C ASP A 38 -4.39 -7.39 -7.44
N ILE A 39 -3.77 -7.76 -8.57
CA ILE A 39 -2.55 -7.09 -9.04
C ILE A 39 -2.81 -5.62 -9.36
N LEU A 40 -3.98 -5.28 -9.91
CA LEU A 40 -4.29 -3.91 -10.30
C LEU A 40 -4.42 -3.01 -9.07
N THR A 41 -5.16 -3.45 -8.06
CA THR A 41 -5.29 -2.72 -6.79
C THR A 41 -3.93 -2.53 -6.12
N ALA A 42 -3.09 -3.57 -6.10
CA ALA A 42 -1.74 -3.48 -5.54
C ALA A 42 -0.85 -2.48 -6.31
N LEU A 43 -0.96 -2.43 -7.65
CA LEU A 43 -0.23 -1.48 -8.48
C LEU A 43 -0.68 -0.04 -8.22
N MET A 44 -1.99 0.20 -8.09
CA MET A 44 -2.55 1.53 -7.79
C MET A 44 -2.04 2.06 -6.44
N TRP A 45 -1.96 1.23 -5.40
CA TRP A 45 -1.39 1.65 -4.12
C TRP A 45 0.10 1.96 -4.22
N CYS A 46 0.85 1.22 -5.03
CA CYS A 46 2.27 1.50 -5.25
C CYS A 46 2.47 2.83 -5.99
N GLU A 47 1.63 3.12 -6.99
CA GLU A 47 1.65 4.37 -7.75
C GLU A 47 1.30 5.57 -6.85
N ASP A 48 0.23 5.47 -6.07
CA ASP A 48 -0.17 6.52 -5.12
C ASP A 48 0.89 6.76 -4.04
N ALA A 49 1.46 5.68 -3.49
CA ALA A 49 2.59 5.77 -2.56
C ALA A 49 3.81 6.46 -3.19
N TRP A 50 4.11 6.14 -4.45
CA TRP A 50 5.21 6.76 -5.19
C TRP A 50 4.97 8.25 -5.39
N SER A 51 3.78 8.63 -5.89
CA SER A 51 3.39 10.04 -6.10
C SER A 51 3.53 10.86 -4.82
N LYS A 52 2.99 10.35 -3.70
CA LYS A 52 3.05 11.04 -2.40
C LYS A 52 4.46 11.31 -1.92
N VAL A 53 5.37 10.34 -2.12
CA VAL A 53 6.76 10.48 -1.71
C VAL A 53 7.52 11.41 -2.66
N THR A 54 7.22 11.40 -3.97
CA THR A 54 7.87 12.30 -4.94
C THR A 54 7.37 13.74 -4.88
N ASP A 55 6.08 13.96 -4.56
CA ASP A 55 5.51 15.31 -4.38
C ASP A 55 6.03 16.00 -3.11
N SER A 56 6.61 15.22 -2.18
CA SER A 56 7.17 15.70 -0.91
C SER A 56 8.68 15.99 -0.97
N ILE A 57 9.32 15.83 -2.13
CA ILE A 57 10.77 16.03 -2.36
C ILE A 57 10.99 17.30 -3.20
#